data_AF-A0A357I2V6-F1
#
_entry.id   AF-A0A357I2V6-F1
#
_cell.length_a   1.000
_cell.length_b   1.000
_cell.length_c   1.000
_cell.angle_alpha   90.00
_cell.angle_beta   90.00
_cell.angle_gamma   90.00
#
_symmetry.space_group_name_H-M   'P 1'
#
loop_
_entity.id
_entity.type
_entity.pdbx_description
1 polymer ?
#
loop_
_entity_poly.entity_id
_entity_poly.type
_entity_poly.pdbx_seq_one_letter_code
_entity_poly.pdbx_strand_id
1 'polypeptide(L)' 'YGGYVYPNSNGSYPPKLLTGPGVSNEIPEGKFVALGDNSANSLDSRYWGYVPEKSVIGKAIFIYYPFTKRWGLAE' A
#
# COMPACT_ATOMS: atom_id res chain seq x y z
N TYR A 1 15.61 1.55 -12.71
CA TYR A 1 14.40 1.55 -11.89
C TYR A 1 13.80 2.94 -11.98
N GLY A 2 12.78 3.15 -12.82
CA GLY A 2 12.09 4.45 -12.88
C GLY A 2 11.21 4.55 -11.63
N GLY A 3 11.76 5.15 -10.57
CA GLY A 3 11.03 5.35 -9.33
C GLY A 3 9.70 6.06 -9.59
N TYR A 4 8.66 5.68 -8.84
CA TYR A 4 7.35 6.32 -8.92
C TYR A 4 7.49 7.81 -8.58
N VAL A 5 7.18 8.64 -9.56
CA VAL A 5 7.24 10.10 -9.46
C VAL A 5 6.20 10.55 -8.43
N TYR A 6 6.63 11.24 -7.37
CA TYR A 6 5.75 12.01 -6.50
C TYR A 6 5.31 13.27 -7.24
N PRO A 7 4.01 13.44 -7.56
CA PRO A 7 3.56 14.66 -8.20
C PRO A 7 3.17 15.63 -7.09
N ASN A 8 3.95 16.70 -6.96
CA ASN A 8 3.53 18.09 -6.74
C ASN A 8 2.35 18.36 -5.75
N SER A 9 2.63 19.27 -4.81
CA SER A 9 1.82 19.95 -3.78
C SER A 9 0.45 20.57 -4.16
N ASN A 10 -0.13 20.30 -5.33
CA ASN A 10 -1.33 20.98 -5.85
C ASN A 10 -2.58 20.08 -6.03
N GLY A 11 -2.66 18.93 -5.35
CA GLY A 11 -3.94 18.22 -5.15
C GLY A 11 -4.53 17.43 -6.34
N SER A 12 -3.73 16.97 -7.31
CA SER A 12 -4.25 16.34 -8.55
C SER A 12 -4.24 14.80 -8.64
N TYR A 13 -4.35 14.07 -7.52
CA TYR A 13 -4.70 12.64 -7.56
C TYR A 13 -5.79 12.35 -6.54
N PRO A 14 -7.07 12.48 -6.91
CA PRO A 14 -8.13 11.98 -6.05
C PRO A 14 -7.89 10.49 -5.80
N PRO A 15 -8.19 9.98 -4.59
CA PRO A 15 -8.11 8.56 -4.34
C PRO A 15 -8.90 7.81 -5.42
N LYS A 16 -8.28 6.84 -6.07
CA LYS A 16 -8.90 6.00 -7.10
C LYS A 16 -9.73 4.88 -6.49
N LEU A 17 -9.42 4.47 -5.26
CA LEU A 17 -10.09 3.41 -4.53
C LEU A 17 -10.49 3.92 -3.15
N LEU A 18 -11.61 3.41 -2.63
CA LEU A 18 -12.12 3.74 -1.28
C LEU A 18 -12.28 5.25 -1.08
N THR A 19 -12.98 5.90 -2.02
CA THR A 19 -13.15 7.37 -2.11
C THR A 19 -13.92 8.00 -0.95
N GLY A 20 -14.54 7.20 -0.09
CA GLY A 20 -15.24 7.69 1.09
C GLY A 20 -15.82 6.58 1.97
N PRO A 21 -16.36 6.94 3.14
CA PRO A 21 -17.04 6.00 4.02
C PRO A 21 -18.19 5.28 3.31
N GLY A 22 -18.27 3.96 3.47
CA GLY A 22 -19.32 3.14 2.86
C GLY A 22 -19.12 2.78 1.39
N VAL A 23 -18.04 3.25 0.75
CA VAL A 23 -17.69 2.87 -0.62
C VAL A 23 -16.99 1.51 -0.60
N SER A 24 -17.53 0.55 -1.35
CA SER A 24 -16.93 -0.75 -1.60
C SER A 24 -16.55 -0.89 -3.08
N ASN A 25 -15.38 -1.48 -3.32
CA ASN A 25 -14.92 -1.82 -4.66
C ASN A 25 -14.62 -3.32 -4.70
N GLU A 26 -15.14 -4.01 -5.71
CA GLU A 26 -14.73 -5.39 -5.98
C GLU A 26 -13.31 -5.40 -6.55
N ILE A 27 -12.48 -6.30 -6.02
CA ILE A 27 -11.09 -6.44 -6.44
C ILE A 27 -11.06 -7.40 -7.64
N PRO A 28 -10.53 -6.97 -8.81
CA PRO A 28 -10.41 -7.86 -9.96
C PRO A 28 -9.48 -9.04 -9.69
N GLU A 29 -9.66 -10.13 -10.45
CA GLU A 29 -8.79 -11.30 -10.36
C GLU A 29 -7.31 -10.97 -10.64
N GLY A 30 -6.39 -11.62 -9.92
CA GLY A 30 -4.94 -11.40 -10.06
C GLY A 30 -4.47 -10.01 -9.63
N LYS A 31 -5.27 -9.32 -8.79
CA LYS A 31 -4.97 -8.00 -8.23
C LYS A 31 -5.03 -8.01 -6.71
N PHE A 32 -4.26 -7.09 -6.12
CA PHE A 32 -4.28 -6.80 -4.69
C PHE A 32 -4.47 -5.31 -4.43
N VAL A 33 -4.96 -4.99 -3.24
CA VAL A 33 -4.93 -3.65 -2.66
C VAL A 33 -3.86 -3.68 -1.57
N ALA A 34 -2.87 -2.80 -1.65
CA ALA A 34 -1.93 -2.57 -0.56
C ALA A 34 -2.42 -1.36 0.24
N LEU A 35 -2.51 -1.51 1.56
CA LEU A 35 -2.81 -0.42 2.50
C LEU A 35 -1.70 -0.37 3.53
N GLY A 36 -1.23 0.84 3.83
CA GLY A 36 -0.24 1.05 4.88
C GLY A 36 -0.93 1.35 6.20
N ASP A 37 -0.42 0.78 7.29
CA ASP A 37 -0.97 0.96 8.64
C ASP A 37 -0.97 2.42 9.11
N ASN A 38 0.01 3.22 8.65
CA ASN A 38 0.03 4.67 8.85
C ASN A 38 -0.88 5.35 7.82
N SER A 39 -2.18 5.05 7.89
CA SER A 39 -3.19 5.34 6.87
C SER A 39 -3.23 6.80 6.43
N ALA A 40 -2.98 7.76 7.32
CA ALA A 40 -2.98 9.18 6.98
C ALA A 40 -1.73 9.62 6.18
N ASN A 41 -0.63 8.87 6.28
CA ASN A 41 0.66 9.20 5.70
C ASN A 41 1.18 8.10 4.75
N SER A 42 0.28 7.29 4.22
CA SER A 42 0.60 6.18 3.33
C SER A 42 0.15 6.51 1.91
N LEU A 43 1.10 6.59 0.98
CA LEU A 43 0.82 6.65 -0.45
C LEU A 43 0.62 5.22 -0.96
N ASP A 44 -0.60 4.70 -0.83
CA ASP A 44 -0.93 3.31 -1.13
C ASP A 44 -2.03 3.17 -2.20
N SER A 45 -2.64 1.98 -2.32
CA SER A 45 -3.59 1.66 -3.38
C SER A 45 -4.78 2.63 -3.46
N ARG A 46 -5.10 3.36 -2.38
CA ARG A 46 -6.07 4.45 -2.41
C ARG A 46 -5.71 5.49 -3.47
N TYR A 47 -4.43 5.78 -3.69
CA TYR A 47 -3.96 6.79 -4.63
C TYR A 47 -3.52 6.20 -5.98
N TRP A 48 -2.72 5.14 -5.97
CA TRP A 48 -2.13 4.57 -7.20
C TRP A 48 -2.88 3.35 -7.77
N GLY A 49 -3.91 2.85 -7.10
CA GLY A 49 -4.77 1.76 -7.59
C GLY A 49 -4.28 0.36 -7.22
N TYR A 50 -4.64 -0.65 -8.01
CA TYR A 50 -4.36 -2.06 -7.69
C TYR A 50 -2.92 -2.51 -8.00
N VAL A 51 -2.39 -3.42 -7.19
CA VAL A 51 -1.12 -4.14 -7.42
C VAL A 51 -1.38 -5.39 -8.25
N PRO A 52 -0.70 -5.60 -9.39
CA PRO A 52 -0.72 -6.89 -10.09
C PRO A 52 -0.08 -8.01 -9.24
N GLU A 53 -0.67 -9.20 -9.23
CA GLU A 53 -0.15 -10.35 -8.48
C GLU A 53 1.33 -10.67 -8.75
N LYS A 54 1.75 -10.60 -10.03
CA LYS A 54 3.15 -10.80 -10.44
C LYS A 54 4.15 -9.82 -9.80
N SER A 55 3.68 -8.70 -9.25
CA SER A 55 4.53 -7.71 -8.56
C SER A 55 4.71 -8.04 -7.08
N VAL A 56 3.98 -9.01 -6.54
CA VAL A 56 4.08 -9.45 -5.15
C VAL A 56 5.21 -10.48 -5.05
N ILE A 57 6.22 -10.17 -4.22
CA ILE A 57 7.37 -11.05 -4.02
C ILE A 57 7.10 -12.05 -2.89
N GLY A 58 6.49 -11.64 -1.80
CA GLY A 58 6.19 -12.50 -0.65
C GLY A 58 5.74 -11.76 0.60
N LYS A 59 5.54 -12.52 1.68
CA LYS A 59 5.16 -12.00 3.01
C LYS A 59 6.40 -11.59 3.81
N ALA A 60 6.34 -10.43 4.46
CA ALA A 60 7.33 -10.07 5.48
C ALA A 60 7.08 -10.89 6.76
N ILE A 61 8.05 -11.73 7.14
CA ILE A 61 7.91 -12.70 8.25
C ILE A 61 8.86 -12.45 9.44
N PHE A 62 9.81 -11.52 9.33
CA PHE A 62 10.82 -11.29 10.36
C PHE A 62 11.25 -9.83 10.41
N ILE A 63 11.30 -9.25 11.61
CA ILE A 63 11.83 -7.91 11.86
C ILE A 63 13.31 -8.05 12.16
N TYR A 64 14.14 -7.84 11.14
CA TYR A 64 15.60 -7.97 11.26
C TYR A 64 16.22 -6.86 12.12
N TYR A 65 15.72 -5.63 12.02
CA TYR A 65 16.22 -4.44 12.72
C TYR A 65 15.07 -3.45 12.95
N PRO A 66 15.05 -2.65 14.03
CA PRO A 66 16.01 -2.60 15.14
C PRO A 66 15.84 -3.70 16.19
N PHE A 67 16.91 -3.95 16.96
CA PHE A 67 16.92 -4.88 18.10
C PHE A 67 16.12 -4.30 19.28
N THR A 68 14.80 -4.38 19.17
CA THR A 68 13.85 -3.92 20.18
C THR A 68 13.02 -5.11 20.67
N LYS A 69 12.02 -4.83 21.52
CA LYS A 69 11.05 -5.85 21.96
C LYS A 69 10.26 -6.51 20.82
N ARG A 70 10.29 -5.94 19.60
CA ARG A 70 9.63 -6.49 18.41
C ARG A 70 10.58 -7.26 17.49
N TRP A 71 11.86 -7.38 17.84
CA TRP A 71 12.81 -8.16 17.05
C TRP A 71 12.43 -9.65 17.10
N GLY A 72 12.35 -10.30 15.93
CA GLY A 72 11.88 -11.67 15.82
C GLY A 72 10.84 -11.84 14.70
N LEU A 73 10.00 -12.87 14.83
CA LEU A 73 8.93 -13.14 13.87
C LEU A 73 7.95 -11.98 13.78
N ALA A 74 7.60 -11.61 12.56
CA ALA A 74 6.51 -10.67 12.28
C ALA A 74 5.20 -11.45 12.37
N GLU A 75 4.64 -11.48 13.58
CA GLU A 75 3.31 -12.02 13.87
C GLU A 75 2.29 -10.88 14.02
#